data_AF-A0A2V9CQP6-F1
#
_entry.id   AF-A0A2V9CQP6-F1
#
_cell.length_a   1.000
_cell.length_b   1.000
_cell.length_c   1.000
_cell.angle_alpha   90.00
_cell.angle_beta   90.00
_cell.angle_gamma   90.00
#
_symmetry.space_group_name_H-M   'P 1'
#
loop_
_entity.id
_entity.type
_entity.pdbx_description
1 polymer ?
#
loop_
_entity_poly.entity_id
_entity_poly.type
_entity_poly.pdbx_seq_one_letter_code
_entity_poly.pdbx_strand_id
1 'polypeptide(L)'
;MEDIMRGRFSRSMITVAVAAAAVSAVLSVSITRTLGQAPAARPARVGGKPNFSGIWQANNEANWDLQAHAALPAAVTQPGIYPYDYARVPAAPVLALGAAGAVPGSLGVVQGDGQIPYKPEALLIKKQNAEHWIDRDPELKCYLPGIPRAMYMPYPFQITQGTDKIHIAYEFSNTARTIHLDKVAGPPDDTWMGHSVGRWDGDTLVVDVLICATHNLLKLFRFGWSPQRA
;
A
#
# COMPACT_ATOMS: atom_id res chain seq x y z
N MET A 1 -63.87 44.00 12.83
CA MET A 1 -62.86 43.50 13.79
C MET A 1 -61.82 42.58 13.12
N GLU A 2 -62.11 42.00 11.95
CA GLU A 2 -61.21 41.10 11.21
C GLU A 2 -59.99 41.78 10.55
N ASP A 3 -60.11 43.00 10.02
CA ASP A 3 -58.99 43.67 9.33
C ASP A 3 -57.83 44.05 10.26
N ILE A 4 -58.13 44.37 11.52
CA ILE A 4 -57.12 44.71 12.53
C ILE A 4 -56.32 43.46 12.95
N MET A 5 -56.97 42.29 13.00
CA MET A 5 -56.28 41.02 13.32
C MET A 5 -55.40 40.54 12.17
N ARG A 6 -55.83 40.67 10.90
CA ARG A 6 -55.02 40.34 9.73
C ARG A 6 -53.75 41.18 9.62
N GLY A 7 -53.83 42.48 9.91
CA GLY A 7 -52.67 43.39 9.88
C GLY A 7 -51.62 43.07 10.95
N ARG A 8 -52.04 42.66 12.16
CA ARG A 8 -51.14 42.29 13.25
C ARG A 8 -50.44 40.95 12.99
N PHE A 9 -51.14 39.98 12.39
CA PHE A 9 -50.59 38.67 12.07
C PHE A 9 -49.52 38.75 10.97
N SER A 10 -49.76 39.55 9.93
CA SER A 10 -48.82 39.75 8.82
C SER A 10 -47.53 40.46 9.27
N ARG A 11 -47.63 41.50 10.12
CA ARG A 11 -46.45 42.20 10.68
C ARG A 11 -45.60 41.29 11.57
N SER A 12 -46.23 40.41 12.35
CA SER A 12 -45.52 39.45 13.21
C SER A 12 -44.76 38.41 12.40
N MET A 13 -45.37 37.84 11.33
CA MET A 13 -44.69 36.88 10.45
C MET A 13 -43.47 37.48 9.74
N ILE A 14 -43.57 38.73 9.26
CA ILE A 14 -42.45 39.42 8.61
C ILE A 14 -41.29 39.63 9.60
N THR A 15 -41.61 39.99 10.84
CA THR A 15 -40.58 40.25 11.87
C THR A 15 -39.84 38.97 12.26
N VAL A 16 -40.57 37.85 12.39
CA VAL A 16 -39.98 36.52 12.66
C VAL A 16 -39.11 36.06 11.48
N ALA A 17 -39.56 36.25 10.24
CA ALA A 17 -38.79 35.88 9.05
C ALA A 17 -37.47 36.67 8.94
N VAL A 18 -37.49 37.97 9.22
CA VAL A 18 -36.29 38.82 9.19
C VAL A 18 -35.32 38.44 10.32
N ALA A 19 -35.83 38.17 11.52
CA ALA A 19 -34.99 37.71 12.63
C ALA A 19 -34.32 36.35 12.33
N ALA A 20 -35.07 35.39 11.75
CA ALA A 20 -34.54 34.09 11.37
C ALA A 20 -33.46 34.18 10.28
N ALA A 21 -33.64 35.06 9.29
CA ALA A 21 -32.66 35.33 8.24
C ALA A 21 -31.37 35.97 8.80
N ALA A 22 -31.50 36.92 9.73
CA ALA A 22 -30.35 37.56 10.37
C ALA A 22 -29.53 36.59 11.22
N VAL A 23 -30.19 35.72 12.00
CA VAL A 23 -29.51 34.69 12.80
C VAL A 23 -28.80 33.66 11.91
N SER A 24 -29.42 33.26 10.80
CA SER A 24 -28.82 32.34 9.83
C SER A 24 -27.59 32.94 9.13
N ALA A 25 -27.62 34.24 8.82
CA ALA A 25 -26.48 34.94 8.25
C ALA A 25 -25.29 35.04 9.23
N VAL A 26 -25.57 35.31 10.52
CA VAL A 26 -24.52 35.40 11.55
C VAL A 26 -23.87 34.04 11.82
N LEU A 27 -24.66 32.96 11.91
CA LEU A 27 -24.14 31.59 12.05
C LEU A 27 -23.28 31.15 10.85
N SER A 28 -23.60 31.64 9.66
CA SER A 28 -22.83 31.32 8.43
C SER A 28 -21.46 32.00 8.40
N VAL A 29 -21.29 33.15 9.08
CA VAL A 29 -20.02 33.91 9.12
C VAL A 29 -19.06 33.38 10.19
N SER A 30 -19.55 32.67 11.21
CA SER A 30 -18.71 32.12 12.29
C SER A 30 -17.99 30.81 11.95
N ILE A 31 -18.28 30.18 10.81
CA ILE A 31 -17.52 29.04 10.30
C ILE A 31 -16.29 29.57 9.56
N THR A 32 -15.33 30.11 10.32
CA THR A 32 -13.98 30.31 9.79
C THR A 32 -13.47 28.91 9.42
N ARG A 33 -13.32 28.65 8.12
CA ARG A 33 -12.59 27.47 7.66
C ARG A 33 -11.20 27.59 8.26
N THR A 34 -10.89 26.79 9.28
CA THR A 34 -9.51 26.52 9.65
C THR A 34 -8.86 25.94 8.40
N LEU A 35 -8.16 26.76 7.63
CA LEU A 35 -7.30 26.28 6.58
C LEU A 35 -6.22 25.48 7.30
N GLY A 36 -6.36 24.16 7.32
CA GLY A 36 -5.28 23.29 7.73
C GLY A 36 -4.06 23.71 6.92
N GLN A 37 -2.94 23.97 7.62
CA GLN A 37 -1.68 24.29 6.95
C GLN A 37 -1.43 23.19 5.91
N ALA A 38 -1.42 23.56 4.62
CA ALA A 38 -1.00 22.64 3.60
C ALA A 38 0.39 22.13 4.00
N PRO A 39 0.65 20.81 4.01
CA PRO A 39 1.96 20.29 4.35
C PRO A 39 3.00 21.02 3.51
N ALA A 40 4.10 21.45 4.16
CA ALA A 40 5.16 22.20 3.50
C ALA A 40 5.54 21.50 2.18
N ALA A 41 5.51 22.25 1.08
CA ALA A 41 5.77 21.72 -0.25
C ALA A 41 7.19 21.12 -0.27
N ARG A 42 7.25 19.79 -0.33
CA ARG A 42 8.51 19.07 -0.31
C ARG A 42 9.22 19.23 -1.65
N PRO A 43 10.55 19.41 -1.67
CA PRO A 43 11.27 19.57 -2.93
C PRO A 43 11.07 18.35 -3.83
N ALA A 44 10.77 18.55 -5.10
CA ALA A 44 10.57 17.46 -6.06
C ALA A 44 11.86 16.67 -6.33
N ARG A 45 13.03 17.27 -6.06
CA ARG A 45 14.35 16.67 -6.27
C ARG A 45 15.26 16.86 -5.07
N VAL A 46 16.17 15.90 -4.86
CA VAL A 46 17.25 15.94 -3.87
C VAL A 46 18.54 15.57 -4.60
N GLY A 47 19.58 16.40 -4.52
CA GLY A 47 20.84 16.16 -5.24
C GLY A 47 20.67 16.02 -6.77
N GLY A 48 19.68 16.71 -7.35
CA GLY A 48 19.35 16.61 -8.78
C GLY A 48 18.59 15.35 -9.21
N LYS A 49 18.34 14.40 -8.30
CA LYS A 49 17.57 13.18 -8.53
C LYS A 49 16.14 13.31 -8.00
N PRO A 50 15.17 12.51 -8.48
CA PRO A 50 13.83 12.50 -7.90
C PRO A 50 13.85 12.27 -6.40
N ASN A 51 12.95 12.95 -5.68
CA ASN A 51 12.87 12.87 -4.22
C ASN A 51 11.95 11.74 -3.77
N PHE A 52 12.51 10.69 -3.17
CA PHE A 52 11.78 9.50 -2.71
C PHE A 52 11.51 9.42 -1.22
N SER A 53 12.12 10.28 -0.39
CA SER A 53 11.86 10.35 1.05
C SER A 53 10.36 10.36 1.47
N GLY A 54 10.03 10.41 2.75
CA GLY A 54 8.66 10.52 3.24
C GLY A 54 8.00 9.17 3.50
N ILE A 55 6.74 9.22 3.92
CA ILE A 55 5.98 8.04 4.33
C ILE A 55 5.13 7.55 3.15
N TRP A 56 5.21 6.26 2.89
CA TRP A 56 4.55 5.56 1.79
C TRP A 56 3.73 4.40 2.35
N GLN A 57 2.62 4.08 1.70
CA GLN A 57 1.80 2.92 2.05
C GLN A 57 1.18 2.37 0.77
N ALA A 58 1.17 1.05 0.63
CA ALA A 58 0.43 0.39 -0.43
C ALA A 58 -1.05 0.31 -0.02
N ASN A 59 -1.89 1.11 -0.67
CA ASN A 59 -3.33 1.14 -0.43
C ASN A 59 -4.05 0.32 -1.51
N ASN A 60 -3.69 -0.96 -1.64
CA ASN A 60 -4.28 -1.92 -2.56
C ASN A 60 -4.04 -3.36 -2.09
N GLU A 61 -4.57 -4.32 -2.82
CA GLU A 61 -4.50 -5.75 -2.50
C GLU A 61 -3.25 -6.43 -3.08
N ALA A 62 -2.22 -5.66 -3.47
CA ALA A 62 -0.96 -6.23 -3.96
C ALA A 62 -0.22 -7.02 -2.87
N ASN A 63 -0.63 -6.86 -1.60
CA ASN A 63 -0.26 -7.77 -0.51
C ASN A 63 -0.89 -9.17 -0.63
N TRP A 64 -1.65 -9.51 -1.67
CA TRP A 64 -2.16 -10.87 -1.83
C TRP A 64 -1.60 -11.49 -3.10
N ASP A 65 -1.70 -10.77 -4.22
CA ASP A 65 -0.93 -11.06 -5.43
C ASP A 65 -0.68 -9.73 -6.16
N LEU A 66 0.49 -9.60 -6.77
CA LEU A 66 0.81 -8.44 -7.62
C LEU A 66 -0.02 -8.45 -8.90
N GLN A 67 -0.41 -9.64 -9.37
CA GLN A 67 -1.25 -9.83 -10.55
C GLN A 67 -2.72 -9.71 -10.18
N ALA A 68 -3.56 -9.44 -11.18
CA ALA A 68 -5.01 -9.43 -10.99
C ALA A 68 -5.51 -10.78 -10.47
N HIS A 69 -6.40 -10.75 -9.48
CA HIS A 69 -6.95 -11.95 -8.86
C HIS A 69 -8.37 -11.70 -8.36
N ALA A 70 -9.21 -12.73 -8.46
CA ALA A 70 -10.55 -12.68 -7.89
C ALA A 70 -10.50 -12.75 -6.36
N ALA A 71 -11.56 -12.27 -5.71
CA ALA A 71 -11.70 -12.45 -4.27
C ALA A 71 -11.78 -13.94 -3.91
N LEU A 72 -11.14 -14.33 -2.82
CA LEU A 72 -11.18 -15.69 -2.30
C LEU A 72 -11.80 -15.71 -0.90
N PRO A 73 -12.56 -16.76 -0.56
CA PRO A 73 -13.20 -16.86 0.75
C PRO A 73 -12.17 -17.02 1.89
N ALA A 74 -10.95 -17.43 1.59
CA ALA A 74 -9.81 -17.43 2.49
C ALA A 74 -8.49 -17.41 1.72
N ALA A 75 -7.38 -17.02 2.36
CA ALA A 75 -6.04 -17.17 1.80
C ALA A 75 -5.68 -18.64 1.52
N VAL A 76 -6.15 -19.55 2.38
CA VAL A 76 -6.02 -21.00 2.20
C VAL A 76 -7.36 -21.64 1.97
N THR A 77 -7.49 -22.23 0.79
CA THR A 77 -8.72 -22.85 0.34
C THR A 77 -8.49 -24.31 -0.05
N GLN A 78 -9.52 -25.13 0.13
CA GLN A 78 -9.55 -26.52 -0.28
C GLN A 78 -10.69 -26.76 -1.29
N PRO A 79 -10.63 -27.84 -2.09
CA PRO A 79 -11.74 -28.24 -2.93
C PRO A 79 -13.03 -28.39 -2.10
N GLY A 80 -14.11 -27.78 -2.57
CA GLY A 80 -15.44 -27.95 -1.99
C GLY A 80 -16.10 -29.25 -2.45
N ILE A 81 -17.38 -29.40 -2.10
CA ILE A 81 -18.17 -30.56 -2.51
C ILE A 81 -18.36 -30.66 -4.04
N TYR A 82 -18.30 -29.52 -4.75
CA TYR A 82 -18.43 -29.48 -6.19
C TYR A 82 -17.05 -29.44 -6.87
N PRO A 83 -16.86 -30.16 -7.99
CA PRO A 83 -15.57 -30.27 -8.67
C PRO A 83 -15.28 -29.07 -9.59
N TYR A 84 -15.59 -27.86 -9.12
CA TYR A 84 -15.34 -26.63 -9.87
C TYR A 84 -14.28 -25.79 -9.16
N ASP A 85 -13.36 -25.20 -9.92
CA ASP A 85 -12.27 -24.37 -9.37
C ASP A 85 -12.77 -23.12 -8.61
N TYR A 86 -13.97 -22.64 -8.92
CA TYR A 86 -14.61 -21.52 -8.21
C TYR A 86 -15.38 -21.96 -6.96
N ALA A 87 -15.60 -23.27 -6.75
CA ALA A 87 -16.33 -23.81 -5.61
C ALA A 87 -15.40 -24.14 -4.42
N ARG A 88 -14.25 -23.45 -4.33
CA ARG A 88 -13.29 -23.63 -3.24
C ARG A 88 -13.82 -23.01 -1.96
N VAL A 89 -13.55 -23.69 -0.85
CA VAL A 89 -14.00 -23.27 0.49
C VAL A 89 -12.78 -23.04 1.39
N PRO A 90 -12.90 -22.23 2.46
CA PRO A 90 -11.82 -22.10 3.45
C PRO A 90 -11.36 -23.46 3.96
N ALA A 91 -10.05 -23.67 4.03
CA ALA A 91 -9.50 -24.89 4.61
C ALA A 91 -9.78 -24.96 6.12
N ALA A 92 -9.87 -26.18 6.67
CA ALA A 92 -10.23 -26.39 8.08
C ALA A 92 -9.40 -25.55 9.08
N PRO A 93 -8.06 -25.37 8.92
CA PRO A 93 -7.26 -24.59 9.86
C PRO A 93 -7.60 -23.09 9.91
N VAL A 94 -8.17 -22.54 8.83
CA VAL A 94 -8.49 -21.10 8.70
C VAL A 94 -9.98 -20.80 8.69
N LEU A 95 -10.83 -21.83 8.76
CA LEU A 95 -12.29 -21.66 8.71
C LEU A 95 -12.80 -20.72 9.81
N ALA A 96 -12.21 -20.80 11.01
CA ALA A 96 -12.59 -19.97 12.15
C ALA A 96 -12.28 -18.47 11.96
N LEU A 97 -11.38 -18.11 11.03
CA LEU A 97 -11.10 -16.70 10.72
C LEU A 97 -12.28 -16.04 10.01
N GLY A 98 -13.15 -16.82 9.36
CA GLY A 98 -14.29 -16.30 8.61
C GLY A 98 -13.87 -15.20 7.62
N ALA A 99 -14.66 -14.12 7.57
CA ALA A 99 -14.39 -12.99 6.68
C ALA A 99 -13.05 -12.28 6.95
N ALA A 100 -12.48 -12.39 8.15
CA ALA A 100 -11.18 -11.79 8.47
C ALA A 100 -10.02 -12.49 7.75
N GLY A 101 -10.18 -13.76 7.34
CA GLY A 101 -9.19 -14.51 6.57
C GLY A 101 -9.39 -14.43 5.06
N ALA A 102 -10.42 -13.71 4.59
CA ALA A 102 -10.75 -13.60 3.17
C ALA A 102 -9.72 -12.76 2.41
N VAL A 103 -9.53 -13.09 1.13
CA VAL A 103 -8.65 -12.33 0.23
C VAL A 103 -9.53 -11.43 -0.63
N PRO A 104 -9.39 -10.09 -0.55
CA PRO A 104 -10.11 -9.20 -1.44
C PRO A 104 -9.60 -9.36 -2.87
N GLY A 105 -10.47 -9.19 -3.86
CA GLY A 105 -10.07 -9.24 -5.27
C GLY A 105 -9.32 -7.96 -5.67
N SER A 106 -8.44 -8.07 -6.66
CA SER A 106 -7.63 -6.96 -7.15
C SER A 106 -7.53 -6.91 -8.66
N LEU A 107 -7.39 -5.70 -9.19
CA LEU A 107 -7.00 -5.47 -10.58
C LEU A 107 -5.48 -5.71 -10.82
N GLY A 108 -4.70 -5.89 -9.75
CA GLY A 108 -3.26 -6.04 -9.82
C GLY A 108 -2.52 -4.72 -10.05
N VAL A 109 -1.21 -4.76 -9.87
CA VAL A 109 -0.28 -3.61 -10.01
C VAL A 109 0.73 -3.81 -11.14
N VAL A 110 0.72 -4.97 -11.79
CA VAL A 110 1.61 -5.30 -12.90
C VAL A 110 1.13 -4.58 -14.16
N GLN A 111 2.03 -3.82 -14.77
CA GLN A 111 1.75 -3.06 -15.99
C GLN A 111 1.77 -3.96 -17.24
N GLY A 112 1.27 -3.44 -18.37
CA GLY A 112 1.27 -4.16 -19.64
C GLY A 112 0.14 -5.18 -19.72
N ASP A 113 0.47 -6.45 -19.97
CA ASP A 113 -0.48 -7.57 -20.02
C ASP A 113 -0.90 -8.08 -18.63
N GLY A 114 -0.41 -7.46 -17.55
CA GLY A 114 -0.69 -7.86 -16.18
C GLY A 114 0.03 -9.15 -15.76
N GLN A 115 0.94 -9.67 -16.59
CA GLN A 115 1.68 -10.89 -16.33
C GLN A 115 3.11 -10.60 -15.91
N ILE A 116 3.55 -11.29 -14.85
CA ILE A 116 4.96 -11.26 -14.47
C ILE A 116 5.68 -12.32 -15.30
N PRO A 117 6.77 -11.97 -16.03
CA PRO A 117 7.51 -12.91 -16.87
C PRO A 117 8.37 -13.85 -16.01
N TYR A 118 7.71 -14.79 -15.34
CA TYR A 118 8.38 -15.81 -14.54
C TYR A 118 9.13 -16.80 -15.43
N LYS A 119 10.29 -17.26 -14.93
CA LYS A 119 10.87 -18.50 -15.42
C LYS A 119 9.94 -19.69 -15.09
N PRO A 120 9.86 -20.74 -15.92
CA PRO A 120 8.95 -21.86 -15.69
C PRO A 120 9.07 -22.49 -14.29
N GLU A 121 10.29 -22.68 -13.81
CA GLU A 121 10.57 -23.20 -12.48
C GLU A 121 10.11 -22.26 -11.36
N ALA A 122 10.22 -20.94 -11.57
CA ALA A 122 9.77 -19.94 -10.61
C ALA A 122 8.24 -19.87 -10.53
N LEU A 123 7.55 -20.05 -11.66
CA LEU A 123 6.10 -20.11 -11.71
C LEU A 123 5.56 -21.34 -10.95
N LEU A 124 6.23 -22.48 -11.07
CA LEU A 124 5.87 -23.69 -10.31
C LEU A 124 6.02 -23.46 -8.80
N ILE A 125 7.13 -22.86 -8.37
CA ILE A 125 7.34 -22.51 -6.95
C ILE A 125 6.26 -21.53 -6.46
N LYS A 126 5.88 -20.53 -7.27
CA LYS A 126 4.77 -19.61 -6.94
C LYS A 126 3.49 -20.40 -6.63
N LYS A 127 3.10 -21.32 -7.52
CA LYS A 127 1.89 -22.12 -7.35
C LYS A 127 1.94 -23.01 -6.10
N GLN A 128 3.05 -23.70 -5.88
CA GLN A 128 3.23 -24.53 -4.69
C GLN A 128 3.21 -23.72 -3.39
N ASN A 129 3.77 -22.51 -3.39
CA ASN A 129 3.72 -21.63 -2.23
C ASN A 129 2.29 -21.12 -1.96
N ALA A 130 1.53 -20.81 -2.99
CA ALA A 130 0.13 -20.42 -2.86
C ALA A 130 -0.75 -21.56 -2.33
N GLU A 131 -0.50 -22.81 -2.75
CA GLU A 131 -1.20 -23.99 -2.24
C GLU A 131 -0.87 -24.30 -0.77
N HIS A 132 0.36 -23.96 -0.33
CA HIS A 132 0.86 -24.19 1.02
C HIS A 132 1.08 -22.89 1.80
N TRP A 133 0.20 -21.91 1.61
CA TRP A 133 0.37 -20.56 2.14
C TRP A 133 0.61 -20.55 3.67
N ILE A 134 -0.19 -21.27 4.47
CA ILE A 134 -0.04 -21.34 5.94
C ILE A 134 1.36 -21.80 6.35
N ASP A 135 1.91 -22.78 5.64
CA ASP A 135 3.18 -23.40 6.01
C ASP A 135 4.39 -22.66 5.44
N ARG A 136 4.21 -21.92 4.34
CA ARG A 136 5.33 -21.37 3.55
C ARG A 136 5.39 -19.86 3.53
N ASP A 137 4.33 -19.15 3.91
CA ASP A 137 4.34 -17.70 3.96
C ASP A 137 5.26 -17.22 5.12
N PRO A 138 6.33 -16.46 4.83
CA PRO A 138 7.16 -15.85 5.86
C PRO A 138 6.38 -14.89 6.77
N GLU A 139 5.36 -14.20 6.26
CA GLU A 139 4.55 -13.22 7.01
C GLU A 139 3.81 -13.89 8.17
N LEU A 140 3.17 -15.04 7.92
CA LEU A 140 2.47 -15.82 8.95
C LEU A 140 3.40 -16.37 10.05
N LYS A 141 4.70 -16.54 9.74
CA LYS A 141 5.72 -16.98 10.69
C LYS A 141 6.42 -15.83 11.43
N CYS A 142 5.96 -14.59 11.21
CA CYS A 142 6.61 -13.38 11.71
C CYS A 142 8.08 -13.24 11.25
N TYR A 143 8.42 -13.83 10.10
CA TYR A 143 9.70 -13.61 9.44
C TYR A 143 9.64 -12.37 8.56
N LEU A 144 10.80 -11.77 8.29
CA LEU A 144 10.79 -10.58 7.44
C LEU A 144 10.40 -10.98 6.00
N PRO A 145 9.55 -10.22 5.32
CA PRO A 145 8.95 -10.65 4.07
C PRO A 145 9.90 -10.59 2.86
N GLY A 146 11.06 -9.94 2.99
CA GLY A 146 11.95 -9.66 1.87
C GLY A 146 11.34 -8.71 0.82
N ILE A 147 12.02 -8.54 -0.30
CA ILE A 147 11.59 -7.66 -1.42
C ILE A 147 11.12 -8.55 -2.58
N PRO A 148 10.01 -8.22 -3.27
CA PRO A 148 9.22 -6.99 -3.18
C PRO A 148 8.13 -6.95 -2.10
N ARG A 149 7.85 -8.07 -1.41
CA ARG A 149 6.70 -8.18 -0.49
C ARG A 149 6.65 -7.05 0.54
N ALA A 150 7.78 -6.67 1.13
CA ALA A 150 7.84 -5.61 2.14
C ALA A 150 7.25 -4.26 1.66
N MET A 151 7.27 -3.98 0.36
CA MET A 151 6.79 -2.73 -0.24
C MET A 151 5.27 -2.71 -0.46
N TYR A 152 4.64 -3.88 -0.48
CA TYR A 152 3.21 -4.03 -0.79
C TYR A 152 2.38 -4.44 0.42
N MET A 153 3.01 -4.65 1.59
CA MET A 153 2.27 -4.87 2.83
C MET A 153 1.40 -3.66 3.17
N PRO A 154 0.26 -3.88 3.85
CA PRO A 154 -0.70 -2.83 4.20
C PRO A 154 -0.23 -1.92 5.35
N TYR A 155 1.08 -1.91 5.63
CA TYR A 155 1.69 -1.07 6.66
C TYR A 155 2.50 0.05 6.01
N PRO A 156 2.50 1.27 6.57
CA PRO A 156 3.34 2.33 6.07
C PRO A 156 4.83 2.03 6.27
N PHE A 157 5.64 2.64 5.41
CA PHE A 157 7.09 2.63 5.51
C PHE A 157 7.63 4.02 5.17
N GLN A 158 8.71 4.41 5.83
CA GLN A 158 9.38 5.69 5.61
C GLN A 158 10.62 5.49 4.76
N ILE A 159 10.74 6.29 3.72
CA ILE A 159 11.98 6.44 2.94
C ILE A 159 12.71 7.70 3.44
N THR A 160 14.03 7.59 3.58
CA THR A 160 14.93 8.69 3.82
C THR A 160 16.06 8.64 2.79
N GLN A 161 16.07 9.59 1.85
CA GLN A 161 17.08 9.70 0.81
C GLN A 161 18.21 10.62 1.27
N GLY A 162 19.40 10.03 1.42
CA GLY A 162 20.67 10.74 1.60
C GLY A 162 21.43 10.89 0.27
N THR A 163 22.68 11.32 0.37
CA THR A 163 23.57 11.52 -0.80
C THR A 163 24.17 10.20 -1.28
N ASP A 164 24.61 9.36 -0.34
CA ASP A 164 25.29 8.09 -0.55
C ASP A 164 24.38 6.89 -0.29
N LYS A 165 23.28 7.06 0.44
CA LYS A 165 22.38 5.97 0.84
C LYS A 165 20.91 6.38 0.77
N ILE A 166 20.06 5.40 0.48
CA ILE A 166 18.61 5.51 0.66
C ILE A 166 18.22 4.48 1.71
N HIS A 167 17.60 4.94 2.79
CA HIS A 167 17.14 4.08 3.87
C HIS A 167 15.62 3.95 3.82
N ILE A 168 15.11 2.74 4.01
CA ILE A 168 13.69 2.44 4.07
C ILE A 168 13.42 1.75 5.41
N ALA A 169 12.64 2.40 6.27
CA ALA A 169 12.19 1.84 7.54
C ALA A 169 10.73 1.39 7.40
N TYR A 170 10.46 0.12 7.63
CA TYR A 170 9.13 -0.47 7.52
C TYR A 170 8.51 -0.58 8.92
N GLU A 171 7.21 -0.30 9.03
CA GLU A 171 6.47 -0.54 10.28
C GLU A 171 6.43 -2.03 10.64
N PHE A 172 6.25 -2.90 9.64
CA PHE A 172 6.20 -4.34 9.87
C PHE A 172 7.51 -4.87 10.47
N SER A 173 7.42 -5.42 11.67
CA SER A 173 8.54 -6.01 12.40
C SER A 173 9.72 -5.04 12.62
N ASN A 174 9.50 -3.72 12.57
CA ASN A 174 10.56 -2.68 12.64
C ASN A 174 11.75 -2.97 11.71
N THR A 175 11.50 -3.58 10.55
CA THR A 175 12.56 -3.95 9.62
C THR A 175 13.04 -2.73 8.84
N ALA A 176 14.28 -2.80 8.36
CA ALA A 176 14.85 -1.73 7.58
C ALA A 176 15.66 -2.27 6.41
N ARG A 177 15.72 -1.47 5.35
CA ARG A 177 16.53 -1.73 4.15
C ARG A 177 17.39 -0.53 3.88
N THR A 178 18.68 -0.76 3.67
CA THR A 178 19.61 0.27 3.21
C THR A 178 20.02 -0.03 1.78
N ILE A 179 19.82 0.94 0.90
CA ILE A 179 20.27 0.91 -0.48
C ILE A 179 21.51 1.80 -0.58
N HIS A 180 22.65 1.18 -0.87
CA HIS A 180 23.94 1.85 -1.03
C HIS A 180 24.05 2.42 -2.44
N LEU A 181 24.30 3.73 -2.58
CA LEU A 181 24.58 4.38 -3.86
C LEU A 181 26.09 4.49 -4.13
N ASP A 182 26.90 4.15 -3.13
CA ASP A 182 28.36 4.04 -3.17
C ASP A 182 28.83 2.59 -3.40
N LYS A 183 30.11 2.44 -3.74
CA LYS A 183 30.71 1.10 -3.84
C LYS A 183 30.93 0.54 -2.45
N VAL A 184 30.14 -0.47 -2.10
CA VAL A 184 30.26 -1.20 -0.84
C VAL A 184 30.51 -2.68 -1.12
N ALA A 185 31.35 -3.32 -0.30
CA ALA A 185 31.50 -4.76 -0.35
C ALA A 185 30.22 -5.44 0.17
N GLY A 186 29.88 -6.60 -0.41
CA GLY A 186 28.76 -7.40 0.07
C GLY A 186 28.99 -7.85 1.53
N PRO A 187 27.91 -8.14 2.27
CA PRO A 187 28.02 -8.68 3.62
C PRO A 187 28.73 -10.05 3.57
N PRO A 188 29.44 -10.43 4.65
CA PRO A 188 30.10 -11.73 4.72
C PRO A 188 29.11 -12.90 4.77
N ASP A 189 27.88 -12.64 5.22
CA ASP A 189 26.82 -13.64 5.42
C ASP A 189 25.51 -13.24 4.74
N ASP A 190 24.60 -14.22 4.64
CA ASP A 190 23.26 -14.02 4.10
C ASP A 190 22.43 -13.05 4.95
N THR A 191 21.87 -12.02 4.31
CA THR A 191 21.00 -11.05 4.99
C THR A 191 19.55 -11.29 4.63
N TRP A 192 18.66 -11.10 5.60
CA TRP A 192 17.24 -11.43 5.41
C TRP A 192 16.53 -10.46 4.44
N MET A 193 16.89 -9.18 4.47
CA MET A 193 16.34 -8.14 3.58
C MET A 193 17.18 -7.93 2.31
N GLY A 194 18.22 -8.74 2.11
CA GLY A 194 19.15 -8.63 1.01
C GLY A 194 20.11 -7.44 1.13
N HIS A 195 21.28 -7.57 0.52
CA HIS A 195 22.19 -6.46 0.33
C HIS A 195 21.83 -5.68 -0.93
N SER A 196 21.47 -4.40 -0.78
CA SER A 196 20.98 -3.58 -1.88
C SER A 196 22.01 -2.54 -2.33
N VAL A 197 22.41 -2.60 -3.60
CA VAL A 197 23.27 -1.61 -4.25
C VAL A 197 22.47 -0.92 -5.35
N GLY A 198 22.35 0.39 -5.26
CA GLY A 198 21.58 1.24 -6.15
C GLY A 198 22.46 2.06 -7.07
N ARG A 199 21.96 2.34 -8.27
CA ARG A 199 22.52 3.31 -9.20
C ARG A 199 21.41 4.07 -9.91
N TRP A 200 21.71 5.29 -10.30
CA TRP A 200 20.76 6.10 -11.08
C TRP A 200 20.91 5.85 -12.58
N ASP A 201 19.79 5.65 -13.25
CA ASP A 201 19.65 5.53 -14.69
C ASP A 201 18.70 6.64 -15.16
N GLY A 202 19.26 7.82 -15.44
CA GLY A 202 18.50 9.05 -15.58
C GLY A 202 17.77 9.42 -14.28
N ASP A 203 16.43 9.42 -14.34
CA ASP A 203 15.51 9.64 -13.21
C ASP A 203 15.03 8.33 -12.56
N THR A 204 15.50 7.17 -13.02
CA THR A 204 15.14 5.86 -12.47
C THR A 204 16.18 5.41 -11.48
N LEU A 205 15.77 5.03 -10.27
CA LEU A 205 16.65 4.31 -9.35
C LEU A 205 16.60 2.83 -9.71
N VAL A 206 17.74 2.29 -10.13
CA VAL A 206 17.96 0.87 -10.39
C VAL A 206 18.61 0.28 -9.16
N VAL A 207 17.98 -0.71 -8.54
CA VAL A 207 18.52 -1.39 -7.36
C VAL A 207 18.78 -2.85 -7.68
N ASP A 208 20.00 -3.28 -7.44
CA ASP A 208 20.43 -4.67 -7.50
C ASP A 208 20.47 -5.22 -6.06
N VAL A 209 19.84 -6.38 -5.85
CA VAL A 209 19.78 -7.05 -4.55
C VAL A 209 20.56 -8.34 -4.63
N LEU A 210 21.60 -8.45 -3.82
CA LEU A 210 22.43 -9.64 -3.66
C LEU A 210 22.14 -10.30 -2.32
N ILE A 211 22.31 -11.62 -2.24
CA ILE A 211 22.43 -12.35 -0.98
C ILE A 211 21.19 -12.18 -0.06
N CYS A 212 20.15 -12.97 -0.32
CA CYS A 212 18.92 -13.03 0.47
C CYS A 212 18.77 -14.43 1.10
N ALA A 213 18.51 -14.49 2.41
CA ALA A 213 18.43 -15.74 3.18
C ALA A 213 17.37 -16.74 2.69
N THR A 214 16.43 -16.33 1.83
CA THR A 214 15.43 -17.22 1.24
C THR A 214 15.99 -17.95 0.01
N HIS A 215 16.75 -19.02 0.27
CA HIS A 215 17.13 -20.10 -0.65
C HIS A 215 17.73 -19.69 -2.01
N ASN A 216 19.06 -19.66 -2.04
CA ASN A 216 19.93 -20.12 -3.15
C ASN A 216 19.54 -19.74 -4.58
N LEU A 217 19.02 -18.54 -4.78
CA LEU A 217 18.74 -17.99 -6.10
C LEU A 217 19.43 -16.63 -6.21
N LEU A 218 20.59 -16.62 -6.88
CA LEU A 218 21.11 -15.44 -7.55
C LEU A 218 20.02 -14.94 -8.51
N LYS A 219 19.14 -14.07 -8.03
CA LYS A 219 18.16 -13.35 -8.84
C LYS A 219 18.37 -11.89 -8.60
N LEU A 220 19.13 -11.29 -9.50
CA LEU A 220 19.22 -9.86 -9.73
C LEU A 220 17.80 -9.34 -9.97
N PHE A 221 17.13 -8.87 -8.92
CA PHE A 221 15.84 -8.21 -9.04
C PHE A 221 16.06 -6.73 -9.33
N ARG A 222 16.10 -6.38 -10.62
CA ARG A 222 16.21 -4.99 -11.07
C ARG A 222 14.86 -4.30 -10.92
N PHE A 223 14.70 -3.53 -9.84
CA PHE A 223 13.56 -2.62 -9.70
C PHE A 223 13.95 -1.25 -10.23
N GLY A 224 13.14 -0.73 -11.17
CA GLY A 224 13.17 0.67 -11.59
C GLY A 224 12.11 1.44 -10.82
N TRP A 225 12.52 2.32 -9.91
CA TRP A 225 11.59 3.25 -9.26
C TRP A 225 11.59 4.56 -10.04
N SER A 226 10.49 4.84 -10.73
CA SER A 226 10.20 6.14 -11.34
C SER A 226 9.08 6.81 -10.54
N PRO A 227 9.14 8.12 -10.25
CA PRO A 227 7.96 8.85 -9.76
C PRO A 227 6.87 8.73 -10.82
N GLN A 228 5.82 7.96 -10.55
CA GLN A 228 4.60 8.06 -11.34
C GLN A 228 4.07 9.47 -11.12
N ARG A 229 3.89 10.24 -12.21
CA ARG A 229 3.15 11.50 -12.17
C ARG A 229 1.76 11.15 -11.62
N ALA A 230 1.45 11.69 -10.45
CA ALA A 230 0.07 11.82 -9.99
C ALA A 230 -0.72 12.70 -10.98
#